data_AF-A0A9P6XWQ4-F1
#
_entry.id   AF-A0A9P6XWQ4-F1
#
_cell.length_a   1.000
_cell.length_b   1.000
_cell.length_c   1.000
_cell.angle_alpha   90.00
_cell.angle_beta   90.00
_cell.angle_gamma   90.00
#
_symmetry.space_group_name_H-M   'P 1'
#
loop_
_entity.id
_entity.type
_entity.pdbx_description
1 polymer ?
#
loop_
_entity_poly.entity_id
_entity_poly.type
_entity_poly.pdbx_seq_one_letter_code
_entity_poly.pdbx_strand_id
1 'polypeptide(L)'
;MRVRAVAVAIALCLSSTVLAAATPPMTPDISGKPFVAPAVGRDYDKRVVMVPMRDGTKLYTVIVVPKGAHNAPILLTRTPYDAAGRANRSDSPRMRDLLPQGDAVMAPRGST
;
A
#
# COMPACT_ATOMS: atom_id res chain seq x y z
N MET A 1 -53.91 -16.06 -8.84
CA MET A 1 -52.71 -16.87 -9.15
C MET A 1 -51.38 -16.10 -9.17
N ARG A 2 -51.38 -14.76 -9.30
CA ARG A 2 -50.15 -13.95 -9.45
C ARG A 2 -49.42 -13.59 -8.14
N VAL A 3 -50.12 -13.55 -7.01
CA VAL A 3 -49.54 -13.20 -5.69
C VAL A 3 -48.72 -14.35 -5.08
N ARG A 4 -49.10 -15.61 -5.37
CA ARG A 4 -48.34 -16.79 -4.93
C ARG A 4 -46.96 -16.90 -5.62
N ALA A 5 -46.85 -16.41 -6.86
CA ALA A 5 -45.58 -16.42 -7.61
C ALA A 5 -44.58 -15.39 -7.06
N VAL A 6 -45.06 -14.26 -6.52
CA VAL A 6 -44.21 -13.21 -5.93
C VAL A 6 -43.65 -13.64 -4.57
N ALA A 7 -44.42 -14.39 -3.77
CA ALA A 7 -43.96 -14.90 -2.48
C ALA A 7 -42.84 -15.96 -2.61
N VAL A 8 -42.86 -16.77 -3.67
CA VAL A 8 -41.81 -17.78 -3.94
C VAL A 8 -40.51 -17.13 -4.43
N ALA A 9 -40.60 -16.03 -5.18
CA ALA A 9 -39.42 -15.30 -5.66
C ALA A 9 -38.65 -14.60 -4.53
N ILE A 10 -39.36 -14.09 -3.51
CA ILE A 10 -38.72 -13.45 -2.35
C ILE A 10 -38.10 -14.49 -1.42
N ALA A 11 -38.72 -15.67 -1.27
CA ALA A 11 -38.16 -16.76 -0.46
C ALA A 11 -36.86 -17.34 -1.04
N LEU A 12 -36.68 -17.32 -2.36
CA LEU A 12 -35.47 -17.83 -3.02
C LEU A 12 -34.25 -16.90 -2.88
N CYS A 13 -34.46 -15.61 -2.55
CA CYS A 13 -33.39 -14.63 -2.35
C CYS A 13 -32.81 -14.63 -0.94
N LEU A 14 -33.45 -15.27 0.06
CA LEU A 14 -32.92 -15.38 1.41
C LEU A 14 -31.97 -16.59 1.60
N SER A 15 -31.78 -17.42 0.58
CA SER A 15 -30.98 -18.65 0.66
C SER A 15 -29.51 -18.48 0.27
N SER A 16 -29.04 -17.26 0.00
CA SER A 16 -27.62 -17.01 -0.27
C SER A 16 -26.82 -17.07 1.03
N THR A 17 -26.66 -18.28 1.56
CA THR A 17 -25.72 -18.58 2.63
C THR A 17 -24.31 -18.22 2.18
N VAL A 18 -23.67 -17.35 2.95
CA VAL A 18 -22.25 -17.04 2.85
C VAL A 18 -21.48 -18.36 2.99
N LEU A 19 -20.81 -18.77 1.91
CA LEU A 19 -19.84 -19.87 1.98
C LEU A 19 -18.61 -19.33 2.71
N ALA A 20 -18.48 -19.65 4.00
CA ALA A 20 -17.22 -19.48 4.72
C ALA A 20 -16.20 -20.40 4.06
N ALA A 21 -15.19 -19.83 3.41
CA ALA A 21 -14.10 -20.59 2.82
C ALA A 21 -13.29 -21.27 3.94
N ALA A 22 -13.56 -22.56 4.19
CA ALA A 22 -12.70 -23.39 5.03
C ALA A 22 -11.39 -23.63 4.30
N THR A 23 -10.28 -23.10 4.82
CA THR A 23 -8.94 -23.43 4.32
C THR A 23 -8.67 -24.91 4.62
N PRO A 24 -8.37 -25.76 3.61
CA PRO A 24 -8.09 -27.17 3.87
C PRO A 24 -6.88 -27.31 4.79
N PRO A 25 -6.86 -28.31 5.68
CA PRO A 25 -5.86 -28.45 6.76
C PRO A 25 -4.42 -28.64 6.26
N MET A 26 -4.22 -28.92 4.97
CA MET A 26 -2.90 -29.06 4.33
C MET A 26 -2.51 -27.84 3.48
N THR A 27 -3.20 -26.71 3.62
CA THR A 27 -2.79 -25.47 2.95
C THR A 27 -1.46 -25.00 3.53
N PRO A 28 -0.41 -24.78 2.72
CA PRO A 28 0.84 -24.22 3.21
C PRO A 28 0.60 -22.84 3.83
N ASP A 29 1.09 -22.64 5.06
CA ASP A 29 0.96 -21.36 5.79
C ASP A 29 1.66 -20.21 5.05
N ILE A 30 2.76 -20.53 4.36
CA ILE A 30 3.38 -19.64 3.37
C ILE A 30 2.75 -19.96 2.01
N SER A 31 1.72 -19.20 1.66
CA SER A 31 1.23 -19.20 0.28
C SER A 31 2.40 -18.80 -0.62
N GLY A 32 2.69 -19.51 -1.72
CA GLY A 32 3.80 -19.18 -2.63
C GLY A 32 3.72 -17.78 -3.28
N LYS A 33 2.74 -16.96 -2.90
CA LYS A 33 2.61 -15.54 -3.24
C LYS A 33 3.36 -14.71 -2.18
N PRO A 34 4.14 -13.69 -2.60
CA PRO A 34 4.77 -12.78 -1.66
C PRO A 34 3.73 -12.11 -0.75
N PHE A 35 4.01 -12.05 0.54
CA PHE A 35 3.19 -11.27 1.47
C PHE A 35 3.32 -9.78 1.14
N VAL A 36 2.19 -9.10 1.04
CA VAL A 36 2.13 -7.65 0.82
C VAL A 36 1.47 -7.02 2.04
N ALA A 37 2.23 -6.23 2.79
CA ALA A 37 1.70 -5.52 3.94
C ALA A 37 0.59 -4.54 3.50
N PRO A 38 -0.58 -4.52 4.18
CA PRO A 38 -1.64 -3.58 3.86
C PRO A 38 -1.16 -2.13 4.04
N ALA A 39 -1.34 -1.28 3.01
CA ALA A 39 -1.00 0.14 3.08
C ALA A 39 -2.05 1.00 3.82
N VAL A 40 -2.86 0.37 4.68
CA VAL A 40 -4.00 1.01 5.35
C VAL A 40 -3.50 2.07 6.32
N GLY A 41 -4.09 3.26 6.25
CA GLY A 41 -3.77 4.38 7.15
C GLY A 41 -2.46 5.12 6.84
N ARG A 42 -1.73 4.77 5.78
CA ARG A 42 -0.53 5.52 5.35
C ARG A 42 -0.93 6.89 4.78
N ASP A 43 -0.32 7.96 5.25
CA ASP A 43 -0.51 9.34 4.74
C ASP A 43 0.39 9.68 3.53
N TYR A 44 1.12 8.69 3.03
CA TYR A 44 2.03 8.77 1.89
C TYR A 44 1.88 7.58 0.94
N ASP A 45 2.35 7.78 -0.29
CA ASP A 45 2.58 6.75 -1.29
C ASP A 45 4.08 6.56 -1.50
N LYS A 46 4.54 5.31 -1.44
CA LYS A 46 5.95 4.94 -1.66
C LYS A 46 6.06 4.21 -3.00
N ARG A 47 6.87 4.75 -3.90
CA ARG A 47 7.18 4.16 -5.20
C ARG A 47 8.67 3.88 -5.34
N VAL A 48 8.99 2.77 -5.97
CA VAL A 48 10.35 2.37 -6.31
C VAL A 48 10.47 2.36 -7.82
N VAL A 49 11.42 3.15 -8.34
CA VAL A 49 11.62 3.33 -9.78
C VAL A 49 13.09 3.16 -10.11
N MET A 50 13.36 2.50 -11.24
CA MET A 50 14.71 2.36 -11.80
C MET A 50 14.96 3.47 -12.81
N VAL A 51 15.61 4.55 -12.38
CA VAL A 51 15.82 5.75 -13.20
C VAL A 51 17.02 5.52 -14.14
N PRO A 52 16.85 5.59 -15.47
CA PRO A 52 17.95 5.42 -16.41
C PRO A 52 18.83 6.67 -16.45
N MET A 53 20.14 6.46 -16.46
CA MET A 53 21.16 7.48 -16.61
C MET A 53 21.56 7.67 -18.08
N ARG A 54 22.37 8.69 -18.35
CA ARG A 54 22.88 9.01 -19.70
C ARG A 54 23.70 7.87 -20.34
N ASP A 55 24.29 7.02 -19.53
CA ASP A 55 25.13 5.88 -19.92
C ASP A 55 24.32 4.57 -20.02
N GLY A 56 23.00 4.61 -19.80
CA GLY A 56 22.13 3.44 -19.79
C GLY A 56 22.05 2.71 -18.44
N THR A 57 22.88 3.05 -17.46
CA THR A 57 22.81 2.46 -16.11
C THR A 57 21.51 2.86 -15.42
N LYS A 58 20.86 1.96 -14.69
CA LYS A 58 19.62 2.25 -13.96
C LYS A 58 19.88 2.38 -12.46
N LEU A 59 19.49 3.50 -11.88
CA LEU A 59 19.62 3.75 -10.45
C LEU A 59 18.33 3.41 -9.70
N TYR A 60 18.49 2.63 -8.63
CA TYR A 60 17.42 2.37 -7.68
C TYR A 60 17.04 3.65 -6.95
N THR A 61 15.79 4.09 -7.14
CA THR A 61 15.29 5.34 -6.56
C THR A 61 14.00 5.08 -5.79
N VAL A 62 13.97 5.49 -4.53
CA VAL A 62 12.79 5.46 -3.69
C VAL A 62 12.20 6.85 -3.62
N ILE A 63 10.92 6.98 -3.93
CA ILE A 63 10.21 8.25 -3.88
C ILE A 63 9.03 8.09 -2.93
N VAL A 64 9.00 8.93 -1.90
CA VAL A 64 7.92 8.99 -0.92
C VAL A 64 7.17 10.29 -1.16
N VAL A 65 5.88 10.18 -1.48
CA VAL A 65 5.02 11.31 -1.84
C VAL A 65 3.90 11.39 -0.81
N PRO A 66 3.64 12.53 -0.15
CA PRO A 66 2.48 12.67 0.72
C PRO A 66 1.20 12.59 -0.10
N LYS A 67 0.16 11.97 0.45
CA LYS A 67 -1.14 11.87 -0.23
C LYS A 67 -1.75 13.25 -0.45
N GLY A 68 -2.33 13.45 -1.63
CA GLY A 68 -2.89 14.73 -2.04
C GLY A 68 -1.86 15.81 -2.39
N ALA A 69 -0.57 15.47 -2.45
CA ALA A 69 0.46 16.41 -2.86
C ALA A 69 0.27 16.85 -4.32
N HIS A 70 0.21 18.16 -4.54
CA HIS A 70 0.18 18.79 -5.86
C HIS A 70 1.17 19.95 -5.88
N ASN A 71 1.97 20.08 -6.94
CA ASN A 71 3.05 21.08 -7.04
C ASN A 71 3.99 21.14 -5.82
N ALA A 72 4.23 19.99 -5.16
CA ALA A 72 5.09 19.92 -4.00
C ALA A 72 6.59 19.99 -4.40
N PRO A 73 7.45 20.61 -3.57
CA PRO A 73 8.89 20.61 -3.80
C PRO A 73 9.48 19.20 -3.66
N ILE A 74 10.62 18.96 -4.30
CA ILE A 74 11.37 17.70 -4.20
C ILE A 74 12.63 17.94 -3.38
N LEU A 75 12.79 17.13 -2.32
CA LEU A 75 14.05 16.98 -1.62
C LEU A 75 14.73 15.69 -2.09
N LEU A 76 15.90 15.82 -2.71
CA LEU A 76 16.65 14.69 -3.26
C LEU A 76 17.90 14.42 -2.43
N THR A 77 18.06 13.18 -1.97
CA THR A 77 19.33 12.69 -1.42
C THR A 77 19.81 11.48 -2.21
N ARG A 78 21.08 11.51 -2.61
CA ARG A 78 21.77 10.36 -3.19
C ARG A 78 22.64 9.72 -2.12
N THR A 79 22.53 8.41 -1.95
CA THR A 79 23.25 7.67 -0.90
C THR A 79 23.89 6.41 -1.48
N PRO A 80 25.15 6.09 -1.13
CA PRO A 80 25.75 4.77 -1.39
C PRO A 80 25.28 3.71 -0.38
N TYR A 81 24.60 4.14 0.70
CA TYR A 81 24.12 3.28 1.77
C TYR A 81 22.61 3.05 1.59
N ASP A 82 22.25 1.95 0.93
CA ASP A 82 20.89 1.46 0.68
C ASP A 82 19.75 2.49 0.77
N ALA A 83 19.27 2.96 -0.39
CA ALA A 83 18.17 3.91 -0.45
C ALA A 83 16.83 3.33 0.07
N ALA A 84 16.64 2.00 0.05
CA ALA A 84 15.44 1.36 0.57
C ALA A 84 15.36 1.50 2.09
N GLY A 85 16.44 1.15 2.79
CA GLY A 85 16.59 1.32 4.23
C GLY A 85 16.58 2.79 4.65
N ARG A 86 17.25 3.68 3.91
CA ARG A 86 17.23 5.12 4.23
C ARG A 86 15.82 5.71 4.19
N ALA A 87 14.99 5.30 3.23
CA ALA A 87 13.59 5.73 3.11
C ALA A 87 12.61 4.85 3.92
N ASN A 88 13.10 4.17 4.95
CA ASN A 88 12.31 3.35 5.87
C ASN A 88 12.97 3.28 7.25
N ARG A 89 13.12 4.43 7.91
CA ARG A 89 13.72 4.51 9.25
C ARG A 89 12.92 3.73 10.29
N SER A 90 11.59 3.78 10.19
CA SER A 90 10.66 3.05 11.04
C SER A 90 9.43 2.63 10.23
N ASP A 91 8.81 1.48 10.56
CA ASP A 91 7.55 1.07 9.94
C ASP A 91 6.40 1.86 10.56
N SER A 92 6.16 3.06 10.01
CA SER A 92 5.11 3.97 10.46
C SER A 92 4.15 4.31 9.33
N PRO A 93 2.84 4.45 9.65
CA PRO A 93 1.86 5.00 8.72
C PRO A 93 2.06 6.50 8.45
N ARG A 94 2.86 7.22 9.26
CA ARG A 94 3.11 8.65 9.09
C ARG A 94 4.43 8.90 8.38
N MET A 95 4.40 9.73 7.34
CA MET A 95 5.57 10.06 6.51
C MET A 95 6.73 10.64 7.31
N ARG A 96 6.44 11.47 8.32
CA ARG A 96 7.49 12.12 9.14
C ARG A 96 8.29 11.13 9.98
N ASP A 97 7.66 10.04 10.41
CA ASP A 97 8.30 9.02 11.25
C ASP A 97 9.04 7.97 10.40
N LEU A 98 8.54 7.73 9.17
CA LEU A 98 9.19 6.89 8.17
C LEU A 98 10.54 7.45 7.71
N LEU A 99 10.62 8.76 7.51
CA LEU A 99 11.78 9.40 6.90
C LEU A 99 12.91 9.67 7.92
N PRO A 100 14.17 9.79 7.46
CA PRO A 100 15.26 10.29 8.30
C PRO A 100 14.93 11.66 8.90
N GLN A 101 15.44 11.95 10.10
CA GLN A 101 15.19 13.22 10.81
C GLN A 101 15.44 14.47 9.95
N GLY A 102 16.52 14.48 9.17
CA GLY A 102 16.84 15.62 8.29
C GLY A 102 15.78 15.87 7.22
N ASP A 103 15.17 14.81 6.68
CA ASP A 103 14.18 14.90 5.61
C ASP A 103 12.76 15.11 6.18
N ALA A 104 12.49 14.55 7.37
CA ALA A 104 11.19 14.59 8.06
C ALA A 104 10.74 16.01 8.46
N VAL A 105 11.68 16.95 8.63
CA VAL A 105 11.36 18.36 8.91
C VAL A 105 10.62 18.99 7.73
N MET A 106 11.00 18.64 6.50
CA MET A 106 10.37 19.16 5.28
C MET A 106 9.11 18.40 4.88
N ALA A 107 8.87 17.21 5.46
CA ALA A 107 7.65 16.46 5.22
C ALA A 107 6.44 17.17 5.86
N PRO A 108 5.27 17.19 5.18
CA PRO A 108 4.08 17.83 5.73
C PRO A 108 3.65 17.17 7.04
N ARG A 109 3.04 17.97 7.93
CA ARG A 109 2.32 17.44 9.09
C ARG A 109 1.06 16.80 8.53
N GLY A 110 0.98 15.47 8.52
CA GLY A 110 -0.22 14.75 8.11
C GLY A 110 -1.45 15.39 8.76
N SER A 111 -2.48 15.68 7.97
CA SER A 111 -3.71 16.29 8.46
C SER A 111 -4.32 15.36 9.51
N THR A 112 -4.53 15.86 10.73
CA THR A 112 -5.42 15.26 11.73
C THR A 112 -6.80 15.00 11.16
#